data_AF-A0A3D3XV62-F1
#
_entry.id   AF-A0A3D3XV62-F1
#
_cell.length_a   1.000
_cell.length_b   1.000
_cell.length_c   1.000
_cell.angle_alpha   90.00
_cell.angle_beta   90.00
_cell.angle_gamma   90.00
#
_symmetry.space_group_name_H-M   'P 1'
#
loop_
_entity.id
_entity.type
_entity.pdbx_description
1 polymer ?
#
loop_
_entity_poly.entity_id
_entity_poly.type
_entity_poly.pdbx_seq_one_letter_code
_entity_poly.pdbx_strand_id
1 'polypeptide(L)'
;MLLLAFTSVTFAGSETPSGAADQSLSRFETALAEYVHKKDPAYRYDLRQTISGNGFTEYVIELVSQNFLTLADVDRTEWHHWLVVVKPDVIRHNTALVYVGGGSNRDDSPRGARDEFVSIAVTTGSVVAELRMVPNQPLRF
;
A
#
# COMPACT_ATOMS: atom_id res chain seq x y z
N MET A 1 11.43 -63.51 28.59
CA MET A 1 12.79 -63.10 29.01
C MET A 1 13.46 -62.60 27.74
N LEU A 2 13.56 -61.31 27.44
CA LEU A 2 13.84 -60.13 28.26
C LEU A 2 13.07 -58.92 27.68
N LEU A 3 12.38 -58.18 28.56
CA LEU A 3 11.74 -56.88 28.26
C LEU A 3 12.85 -55.83 28.11
N LEU A 4 12.81 -55.00 27.07
CA LEU A 4 13.58 -53.74 27.01
C LEU A 4 12.59 -52.57 27.11
N ALA A 5 12.62 -51.93 28.26
CA ALA A 5 11.86 -50.73 28.58
C ALA A 5 12.52 -49.52 27.91
N PHE A 6 11.79 -48.83 27.04
CA PHE A 6 12.12 -47.46 26.65
C PHE A 6 11.52 -46.52 27.70
N THR A 7 12.36 -45.94 28.55
CA THR A 7 11.95 -44.85 29.44
C THR A 7 11.82 -43.57 28.62
N SER A 8 10.59 -43.18 28.33
CA SER A 8 10.25 -41.87 27.79
C SER A 8 10.63 -40.79 28.80
N VAL A 9 11.49 -39.85 28.39
CA VAL A 9 11.70 -38.61 29.14
C VAL A 9 10.53 -37.69 28.78
N THR A 10 9.59 -37.53 29.71
CA THR A 10 8.52 -36.53 29.62
C THR A 10 9.15 -35.16 29.84
N PHE A 11 9.22 -34.35 28.78
CA PHE A 11 9.52 -32.93 28.92
C PHE A 11 8.30 -32.29 29.59
N ALA A 12 8.43 -31.95 30.87
CA ALA A 12 7.43 -31.16 31.57
C ALA A 12 7.39 -29.77 30.90
N GLY A 13 6.39 -29.56 30.05
CA GLY A 13 6.05 -28.23 29.57
C GLY A 13 5.72 -27.37 30.78
N SER A 14 6.57 -26.38 31.05
CA SER A 14 6.19 -25.29 31.93
C SER A 14 5.07 -24.52 31.22
N GLU A 15 3.82 -24.80 31.57
CA GLU A 15 2.70 -23.92 31.28
C GLU A 15 3.00 -22.60 32.00
N THR A 16 3.57 -21.66 31.25
CA THR A 16 3.60 -20.27 31.68
C THR A 16 2.15 -19.81 31.63
N PRO A 17 1.57 -19.28 32.72
CA PRO A 17 0.22 -18.77 32.68
C PRO A 17 0.15 -17.71 31.59
N SER A 18 -0.83 -17.83 30.69
CA SER A 18 -1.20 -16.80 29.72
C SER A 18 -1.72 -15.57 30.47
N GLY A 19 -0.80 -14.80 31.05
CA GLY A 19 -1.04 -13.50 31.64
C GLY A 19 -0.98 -12.44 30.55
N ALA A 20 -2.16 -12.05 30.04
CA ALA A 20 -2.45 -10.76 29.44
C ALA A 20 -1.34 -10.12 28.57
N ALA A 21 -1.09 -10.67 27.38
CA ALA A 21 -0.50 -9.89 26.28
C ALA A 21 -1.63 -9.20 25.50
N ASP A 22 -2.39 -8.34 26.18
CA ASP A 22 -3.33 -7.43 25.53
C ASP A 22 -3.34 -6.14 26.33
N GLN A 23 -2.41 -5.23 26.03
CA GLN A 23 -2.57 -3.79 26.25
C GLN A 23 -1.71 -3.00 25.27
N SER A 24 -2.41 -2.22 24.44
CA SER A 24 -2.02 -0.95 23.84
C SER A 24 -0.69 -0.89 23.07
N LEU A 25 -0.80 -0.62 21.77
CA LEU A 25 0.26 -0.03 20.95
C LEU A 25 1.09 0.98 21.77
N SER A 26 2.41 0.92 21.64
CA SER A 26 3.33 1.89 22.22
C SER A 26 2.92 3.32 21.85
N ARG A 27 3.30 4.30 22.67
CA ARG A 27 2.98 5.72 22.40
C ARG A 27 3.36 6.16 20.98
N PHE A 28 4.44 5.61 20.42
CA PHE A 28 4.87 5.90 19.05
C PHE A 28 3.94 5.28 18.02
N GLU A 29 3.54 4.03 18.22
CA GLU A 29 2.56 3.37 17.35
C GLU A 29 1.22 4.10 17.39
N THR A 30 0.79 4.58 18.56
CA THR A 30 -0.41 5.39 18.70
C THR A 30 -0.28 6.74 18.01
N ALA A 31 0.83 7.47 18.19
CA ALA A 31 1.04 8.77 17.53
C ALA A 31 1.16 8.65 16.00
N LEU A 32 1.84 7.62 15.50
CA LEU A 32 1.91 7.34 14.07
C LEU A 32 0.54 6.93 13.53
N ALA A 33 -0.20 6.08 14.24
CA ALA A 33 -1.55 5.71 13.86
C ALA A 33 -2.48 6.94 13.81
N GLU A 34 -2.43 7.80 14.83
CA GLU A 34 -3.18 9.06 14.85
C GLU A 34 -2.82 9.94 13.65
N TYR A 35 -1.53 10.07 13.33
CA TYR A 35 -1.06 10.84 12.19
C TYR A 35 -1.57 10.27 10.85
N VAL A 36 -1.38 8.98 10.60
CA VAL A 36 -1.78 8.31 9.35
C VAL A 36 -3.29 8.34 9.14
N HIS A 37 -4.08 8.27 10.21
CA HIS A 37 -5.54 8.29 10.12
C HIS A 37 -6.14 9.70 10.22
N LYS A 38 -5.31 10.74 10.48
CA LYS A 38 -5.78 12.12 10.48
C LYS A 38 -6.16 12.51 9.05
N LYS A 39 -7.41 12.94 8.88
CA LYS A 39 -7.91 13.42 7.59
C LYS A 39 -7.19 14.71 7.20
N ASP A 40 -6.70 14.77 5.96
CA ASP A 40 -6.29 16.02 5.31
C ASP A 40 -7.45 16.54 4.46
N PRO A 41 -7.94 17.77 4.67
CA PRO A 41 -9.00 18.37 3.84
C PRO A 41 -8.68 18.46 2.35
N ALA A 42 -7.41 18.44 1.95
CA ALA A 42 -7.00 18.47 0.55
C ALA A 42 -7.13 17.11 -0.14
N TYR A 43 -7.23 16.02 0.62
CA TYR A 43 -7.34 14.67 0.07
C TYR A 43 -8.55 14.58 -0.86
N ARG A 44 -8.31 14.29 -2.14
CA ARG A 44 -9.34 14.10 -3.16
C ARG A 44 -8.78 13.27 -4.31
N TYR A 45 -9.66 12.61 -5.04
CA TYR A 45 -9.28 11.88 -6.23
C TYR A 45 -10.38 11.92 -7.29
N ASP A 46 -9.97 11.88 -8.55
CA ASP A 46 -10.85 11.86 -9.70
C ASP A 46 -10.48 10.70 -10.63
N LEU A 47 -11.45 9.84 -10.95
CA LEU A 47 -11.28 8.81 -11.97
C LEU A 47 -11.23 9.49 -13.34
N ARG A 48 -10.06 9.49 -13.97
CA ARG A 48 -9.84 10.15 -15.27
C ARG A 48 -10.14 9.23 -16.44
N GLN A 49 -9.84 7.93 -16.29
CA GLN A 49 -10.02 6.95 -17.36
C GLN A 49 -10.25 5.55 -16.80
N THR A 50 -11.09 4.79 -17.50
CA THR A 50 -11.22 3.33 -17.34
C THR A 50 -10.86 2.67 -18.65
N ILE A 51 -10.00 1.65 -18.61
CA ILE A 51 -9.49 0.95 -19.79
C ILE A 51 -9.77 -0.53 -19.60
N SER A 52 -10.54 -1.12 -20.51
CA SER A 52 -10.77 -2.56 -20.52
C SER A 52 -9.64 -3.27 -21.25
N GLY A 53 -9.09 -4.31 -20.62
CA GLY A 53 -8.10 -5.21 -21.19
C GLY A 53 -8.62 -6.65 -21.21
N ASN A 54 -7.84 -7.55 -21.80
CA ASN A 54 -8.16 -8.98 -21.78
C ASN A 54 -7.79 -9.58 -20.42
N GLY A 55 -8.79 -9.88 -19.58
CA GLY A 55 -8.58 -10.46 -18.25
C GLY A 55 -8.35 -9.44 -17.13
N PHE A 56 -8.48 -8.14 -17.42
CA PHE A 56 -8.29 -7.06 -16.44
C PHE A 56 -9.00 -5.77 -16.86
N THR A 57 -9.12 -4.85 -15.89
CA THR A 57 -9.54 -3.46 -16.09
C THR A 57 -8.54 -2.53 -15.42
N GLU A 58 -8.15 -1.45 -16.10
CA GLU A 58 -7.30 -0.40 -15.54
C GLU A 58 -8.12 0.83 -15.16
N TYR A 59 -7.65 1.52 -14.11
CA TYR A 59 -8.19 2.79 -13.65
C TYR A 59 -7.05 3.79 -13.56
N VAL A 60 -7.16 4.90 -14.29
CA VAL A 60 -6.24 6.04 -14.18
C VAL A 60 -6.91 7.09 -13.31
N ILE A 61 -6.29 7.37 -12.17
CA ILE A 61 -6.83 8.24 -11.12
C ILE A 61 -5.87 9.41 -10.90
N GLU A 62 -6.41 10.62 -10.96
CA GLU A 62 -5.73 11.81 -10.47
C GLU A 62 -5.97 11.89 -8.96
N LEU A 63 -4.90 11.97 -8.17
CA LEU A 63 -4.97 11.95 -6.71
C LEU A 63 -4.24 13.16 -6.13
N VAL A 64 -4.89 13.88 -5.22
CA VAL A 64 -4.21 14.76 -4.27
C VAL A 64 -4.19 14.06 -2.92
N SER A 65 -3.00 13.77 -2.41
CA SER A 65 -2.82 12.98 -1.19
C SER A 65 -2.93 13.85 0.07
N GLN A 66 -2.31 15.03 0.07
CA GLN A 66 -2.21 15.92 1.22
C GLN A 66 -1.63 17.28 0.83
N ASN A 67 -1.63 18.22 1.78
CA ASN A 67 -0.71 19.35 1.74
C ASN A 67 0.62 19.01 2.43
N PHE A 68 1.72 19.44 1.82
CA PHE A 68 3.05 19.36 2.40
C PHE A 68 3.68 20.74 2.50
N LEU A 69 4.21 21.05 3.69
CA LEU A 69 4.78 22.36 4.03
C LEU A 69 3.81 23.52 3.76
N THR A 70 4.34 24.75 3.84
CA THR A 70 3.58 25.98 3.60
C THR A 70 4.09 26.70 2.36
N LEU A 71 3.32 27.68 1.88
CA LEU A 71 3.77 28.57 0.79
C LEU A 71 4.99 29.43 1.16
N ALA A 72 5.41 29.46 2.43
CA ALA A 72 6.66 30.08 2.84
C ALA A 72 7.88 29.18 2.54
N ASP A 73 7.67 27.87 2.39
CA ASP A 73 8.73 26.88 2.19
C ASP A 73 8.78 26.36 0.75
N VAL A 74 7.64 26.36 0.05
CA VAL A 74 7.50 25.80 -1.31
C VAL A 74 6.48 26.56 -2.15
N ASP A 75 6.64 26.56 -3.47
CA ASP A 75 5.71 27.19 -4.41
C ASP A 75 4.39 26.44 -4.63
N ARG A 76 4.30 25.18 -4.23
CA ARG A 76 3.09 24.35 -4.28
C ARG A 76 3.04 23.39 -3.10
N THR A 77 1.97 23.47 -2.32
CA THR A 77 1.76 22.63 -1.14
C THR A 77 1.04 21.32 -1.46
N GLU A 78 0.11 21.31 -2.42
CA GLU A 78 -0.63 20.09 -2.78
C GLU A 78 0.29 19.04 -3.41
N TRP A 79 0.23 17.83 -2.87
CA TRP A 79 0.91 16.66 -3.42
C TRP A 79 -0.01 15.91 -4.38
N HIS A 80 0.29 16.06 -5.67
CA HIS A 80 -0.43 15.45 -6.78
C HIS A 80 0.25 14.15 -7.20
N HIS A 81 -0.56 13.17 -7.55
CA HIS A 81 -0.10 11.88 -8.03
C HIS A 81 -0.98 11.39 -9.17
N TRP A 82 -0.35 10.61 -10.04
CA TRP A 82 -1.08 9.66 -10.86
C TRP A 82 -1.10 8.31 -10.16
N LEU A 83 -2.29 7.80 -9.86
CA LEU A 83 -2.51 6.46 -9.36
C LEU A 83 -3.10 5.61 -10.49
N VAL A 84 -2.37 4.58 -10.92
CA VAL A 84 -2.84 3.65 -11.95
C VAL A 84 -3.09 2.29 -11.32
N VAL A 85 -4.33 1.83 -11.34
CA VAL A 85 -4.74 0.55 -10.72
C VAL A 85 -5.07 -0.45 -11.81
N VAL A 86 -4.44 -1.62 -11.78
CA VAL A 86 -4.82 -2.79 -12.56
C VAL A 86 -5.60 -3.74 -11.67
N LYS A 87 -6.86 -3.98 -12.04
CA LYS A 87 -7.74 -4.94 -11.40
C LYS A 87 -7.90 -6.15 -12.33
N PRO A 88 -7.44 -7.36 -11.95
CA PRO A 88 -7.74 -8.56 -12.73
C PRO A 88 -9.24 -8.89 -12.64
N ASP A 89 -9.76 -9.61 -13.63
CA ASP A 89 -11.17 -10.02 -13.65
C ASP A 89 -11.47 -11.00 -12.50
N VAL A 90 -10.50 -11.87 -12.19
CA VAL A 90 -10.56 -12.80 -11.06
C VAL A 90 -9.56 -12.35 -9.98
N ILE A 91 -10.09 -11.87 -8.87
CA ILE A 91 -9.29 -11.49 -7.69
C ILE A 91 -9.15 -12.71 -6.77
N ARG A 92 -7.91 -13.14 -6.53
CA ARG A 92 -7.56 -14.29 -5.67
C ARG A 92 -7.09 -13.87 -4.28
N HIS A 93 -6.77 -12.60 -4.09
CA HIS A 93 -6.15 -12.08 -2.88
C HIS A 93 -6.88 -10.83 -2.37
N ASN A 94 -6.92 -10.67 -1.05
CA ASN A 94 -7.44 -9.47 -0.39
C ASN A 94 -6.38 -8.37 -0.20
N THR A 95 -5.14 -8.66 -0.59
CA THR A 95 -3.98 -7.76 -0.47
C THR A 95 -3.52 -7.36 -1.86
N ALA A 96 -3.24 -6.07 -2.04
CA ALA A 96 -2.75 -5.51 -3.29
C ALA A 96 -1.24 -5.27 -3.25
N LEU A 97 -0.59 -5.32 -4.41
CA LEU A 97 0.75 -4.79 -4.58
C LEU A 97 0.66 -3.28 -4.85
N VAL A 98 1.36 -2.47 -4.06
CA VAL A 98 1.56 -1.06 -4.36
C VAL A 98 3.00 -0.84 -4.79
N TYR A 99 3.20 -0.30 -5.98
CA TYR A 99 4.50 0.13 -6.47
C TYR A 99 4.59 1.65 -6.42
N VAL A 100 5.59 2.19 -5.73
CA VAL A 100 5.84 3.62 -5.64
C VAL A 100 6.89 3.99 -6.68
N GLY A 101 6.46 4.71 -7.70
CA GLY A 101 7.28 5.15 -8.82
C GLY A 101 7.64 6.63 -8.78
N GLY A 102 8.67 6.97 -9.55
CA GLY A 102 9.06 8.36 -9.80
C GLY A 102 8.10 9.11 -10.72
N GLY A 103 8.61 10.20 -11.30
CA GLY A 103 7.89 11.06 -12.24
C GLY A 103 8.11 12.52 -11.92
N SER A 104 7.28 13.35 -12.52
CA SER A 104 7.26 14.79 -12.33
C SER A 104 5.84 15.34 -12.35
N ASN A 105 5.59 16.40 -11.61
CA ASN A 105 4.41 17.27 -11.67
C ASN A 105 4.21 17.97 -13.02
N ARG A 106 5.12 17.76 -13.98
CA ARG A 106 4.99 18.21 -15.37
C ARG A 106 4.57 17.09 -16.30
N ASP A 107 4.46 15.85 -15.81
CA ASP A 107 4.08 14.71 -16.61
C ASP A 107 2.59 14.78 -16.97
N ASP A 108 2.29 14.43 -18.21
CA ASP A 108 0.91 14.26 -18.68
C ASP A 108 0.23 13.07 -17.99
N SER A 109 -1.10 12.99 -18.15
CA SER A 109 -1.87 11.85 -17.66
C SER A 109 -1.39 10.53 -18.27
N PRO A 110 -1.20 9.47 -17.46
CA PRO A 110 -0.89 8.14 -17.95
C PRO A 110 -1.96 7.66 -18.92
N ARG A 111 -1.53 6.99 -19.99
CA ARG A 111 -2.46 6.33 -20.93
C ARG A 111 -2.94 4.96 -20.44
N GLY A 112 -2.50 4.54 -19.26
CA GLY A 112 -2.72 3.21 -18.71
C GLY A 112 -1.57 2.72 -17.84
N ALA A 113 -1.67 1.47 -17.42
CA ALA A 113 -0.64 0.76 -16.69
C ALA A 113 0.53 0.40 -17.60
N ARG A 114 1.67 0.10 -16.99
CA ARG A 114 2.80 -0.51 -17.70
C ARG A 114 2.56 -2.01 -17.83
N ASP A 115 3.02 -2.60 -18.92
CA ASP A 115 2.78 -4.01 -19.24
C ASP A 115 3.23 -4.96 -18.12
N GLU A 116 4.31 -4.62 -17.40
CA GLU A 116 4.78 -5.40 -16.27
C GLU A 116 3.74 -5.48 -15.14
N PHE A 117 3.03 -4.40 -14.85
CA PHE A 117 2.01 -4.37 -13.78
C PHE A 117 0.74 -5.11 -14.20
N VAL A 118 0.40 -5.04 -15.49
CA VAL A 118 -0.66 -5.86 -16.06
C VAL A 118 -0.32 -7.34 -15.92
N SER A 119 0.89 -7.73 -16.32
CA SER A 119 1.35 -9.11 -16.23
C SER A 119 1.35 -9.63 -14.78
N ILE A 120 1.79 -8.81 -13.82
CA ILE A 120 1.77 -9.19 -12.40
C ILE A 120 0.33 -9.38 -11.92
N ALA A 121 -0.56 -8.42 -12.21
CA ALA A 121 -1.95 -8.46 -11.76
C ALA A 121 -2.70 -9.69 -12.28
N VAL A 122 -2.62 -9.96 -13.58
CA VAL A 122 -3.31 -11.08 -14.23
C VAL A 122 -2.72 -12.42 -13.79
N THR A 123 -1.39 -12.53 -13.72
CA THR A 123 -0.72 -13.80 -13.37
C THR A 123 -0.98 -14.19 -11.92
N THR A 124 -0.96 -13.22 -11.00
CA THR A 124 -1.16 -13.48 -9.56
C THR A 124 -2.63 -13.49 -9.16
N GLY A 125 -3.51 -12.83 -9.92
CA GLY A 125 -4.87 -12.55 -9.50
C GLY A 125 -4.94 -11.53 -8.35
N SER A 126 -3.91 -10.71 -8.16
CA SER A 126 -3.90 -9.61 -7.19
C SER A 126 -4.15 -8.28 -7.89
N VAL A 127 -4.77 -7.34 -7.17
CA VAL A 127 -4.80 -5.94 -7.61
C VAL A 127 -3.37 -5.36 -7.52
N VAL A 128 -2.97 -4.62 -8.55
CA VAL A 128 -1.69 -3.90 -8.58
C VAL A 128 -1.98 -2.42 -8.75
N ALA A 129 -1.34 -1.57 -7.93
CA ALA A 129 -1.46 -0.12 -8.02
C ALA A 129 -0.08 0.51 -8.16
N GLU A 130 0.11 1.35 -9.18
CA GLU A 130 1.28 2.18 -9.36
C GLU A 130 0.97 3.61 -8.90
N LEU A 131 1.65 4.09 -7.87
CA LEU A 131 1.62 5.49 -7.44
C LEU A 131 2.81 6.23 -8.04
N ARG A 132 2.56 7.15 -8.97
CA ARG A 132 3.61 7.94 -9.66
C ARG A 132 3.77 9.31 -9.04
N MET A 133 4.79 10.05 -9.50
CA MET A 133 5.14 11.39 -9.02
C MET A 133 5.59 11.40 -7.55
N VAL A 134 6.35 10.37 -7.14
CA VAL A 134 7.02 10.35 -5.83
C VAL A 134 8.54 10.44 -6.05
N PRO A 135 9.21 11.56 -5.70
CA PRO A 135 8.67 12.77 -5.03
C PRO A 135 7.86 13.68 -5.97
N ASN A 136 7.02 14.55 -5.37
CA ASN A 136 6.14 15.51 -6.04
C ASN A 136 6.97 16.71 -6.59
N GLN A 137 7.71 16.51 -7.68
CA GLN A 137 8.74 17.43 -8.18
C GLN A 137 8.49 17.92 -9.63
N PRO A 138 9.05 19.05 -10.07
CA PRO A 138 9.89 19.98 -9.31
C PRO A 138 9.09 20.86 -8.36
N LEU A 139 9.73 21.29 -7.28
CA LEU A 139 9.26 22.35 -6.38
C LEU A 139 10.32 23.46 -6.33
N ARG A 140 9.87 24.71 -6.17
CA ARG A 140 10.75 25.83 -5.83
C ARG A 140 10.60 26.09 -4.34
N PHE A 141 11.74 26.14 -3.64
CA PHE A 141 11.85 26.45 -2.22
C PHE A 141 12.16 27.93 -2.01
#